data_AF-A0A0Q0XEK8-F1
#
_entry.id   AF-A0A0Q0XEK8-F1
#
_cell.length_a   1.000
_cell.length_b   1.000
_cell.length_c   1.000
_cell.angle_alpha   90.00
_cell.angle_beta   90.00
_cell.angle_gamma   90.00
#
_symmetry.space_group_name_H-M   'P 1'
#
loop_
_entity.id
_entity.type
_entity.pdbx_description
1 polymer ?
#
loop_
_entity_poly.entity_id
_entity_poly.type
_entity_poly.pdbx_seq_one_letter_code
_entity_poly.pdbx_strand_id
1 'polypeptide(L)' 'MRGWMNYYGEFYRSELYRLLQRINTYLVRWARRKFKRLRSFKKAKRWWKGLIRRQPRLLAHWAWVTSF' A
#
# COMPACT_ATOMS: atom_id res chain seq x y z
N MET A 1 -4.44 -10.24 16.40
CA MET A 1 -4.70 -9.64 15.07
C MET A 1 -4.14 -10.45 13.87
N ARG A 2 -3.65 -11.69 14.01
CA ARG A 2 -3.15 -12.50 12.86
C ARG A 2 -4.18 -13.49 12.29
N GLY A 3 -5.27 -13.79 13.02
CA GLY A 3 -6.25 -14.82 12.63
C GLY A 3 -7.10 -14.47 11.42
N TRP A 4 -7.50 -13.21 11.26
CA TRP A 4 -8.33 -12.78 10.13
C TRP A 4 -7.56 -12.89 8.79
N MET A 5 -6.26 -12.63 8.77
CA MET A 5 -5.48 -12.67 7.52
C MET A 5 -5.29 -14.10 6.99
N ASN A 6 -5.15 -15.10 7.88
CA ASN A 6 -5.12 -16.50 7.45
C ASN A 6 -6.50 -16.97 6.96
N TYR A 7 -7.58 -16.53 7.62
CA TYR A 7 -8.95 -16.90 7.24
C TYR A 7 -9.35 -16.41 5.83
N TYR A 8 -8.91 -15.22 5.42
CA TYR A 8 -9.22 -14.66 4.09
C TYR A 8 -8.18 -14.99 3.00
N GLY A 9 -7.01 -15.52 3.37
CA GLY A 9 -5.93 -15.85 2.44
C GLY A 9 -6.20 -17.07 1.56
N GLU A 10 -7.00 -18.02 2.05
CA GLU A 10 -7.33 -19.27 1.36
C GLU A 10 -8.27 -19.06 0.17
N PHE A 11 -9.29 -18.19 0.31
CA PHE A 11 -10.39 -18.05 -0.66
C PHE A 11 -10.27 -16.81 -1.57
N TYR A 12 -9.65 -15.72 -1.11
CA TYR A 12 -9.74 -14.40 -1.78
C TYR A 12 -8.38 -13.79 -2.12
N ARG A 13 -7.34 -14.62 -2.29
CA ARG A 13 -5.96 -14.14 -2.48
C ARG A 13 -5.81 -13.10 -3.58
N SER A 14 -6.58 -13.18 -4.66
CA SER A 14 -6.56 -12.24 -5.78
C SER A 14 -7.46 -11.00 -5.57
N GLU A 15 -8.67 -11.17 -5.05
CA GLU A 15 -9.60 -10.04 -4.80
C GLU A 15 -9.16 -9.18 -3.60
N LEU A 16 -8.68 -9.81 -2.54
CA LEU A 16 -8.10 -9.13 -1.38
C LEU A 16 -6.86 -8.33 -1.81
N TYR A 17 -6.00 -8.90 -2.67
CA TYR A 17 -4.82 -8.20 -3.19
C TYR A 17 -5.21 -6.97 -4.02
N ARG A 18 -6.24 -7.08 -4.87
CA ARG A 18 -6.79 -5.96 -5.65
C ARG A 18 -7.36 -4.87 -4.74
N LEU A 19 -8.07 -5.24 -3.68
CA LEU A 19 -8.61 -4.29 -2.71
C LEU A 19 -7.49 -3.55 -1.97
N LEU A 20 -6.50 -4.28 -1.46
CA LEU A 20 -5.34 -3.71 -0.76
C LEU A 20 -4.50 -2.83 -1.68
N GLN A 21 -4.34 -3.23 -2.96
CA GLN A 21 -3.70 -2.42 -3.97
C GLN A 21 -4.48 -1.12 -4.22
N ARG A 22 -5.81 -1.17 -4.34
CA ARG A 22 -6.64 0.05 -4.45
C ARG A 22 -6.44 0.99 -3.27
N ILE A 23 -6.38 0.46 -2.04
CA ILE A 23 -6.09 1.26 -0.83
C ILE A 23 -4.73 1.95 -0.97
N ASN A 24 -3.68 1.22 -1.40
CA ASN A 24 -2.36 1.79 -1.64
C ASN A 24 -2.40 2.87 -2.75
N THR A 25 -3.14 2.65 -3.85
CA THR A 25 -3.31 3.63 -4.92
C THR A 25 -3.97 4.91 -4.40
N TYR A 26 -5.02 4.78 -3.57
CA TYR A 26 -5.69 5.90 -2.94
C TYR A 26 -4.77 6.66 -1.97
N LEU A 27 -3.98 5.96 -1.17
CA LEU A 27 -2.95 6.56 -0.31
C LEU A 27 -1.96 7.39 -1.11
N VAL A 28 -1.43 6.85 -2.21
CA VAL A 28 -0.51 7.60 -3.09
C VAL A 28 -1.23 8.79 -3.73
N ARG A 29 -2.47 8.62 -4.21
CA ARG A 29 -3.25 9.72 -4.79
C ARG A 29 -3.50 10.84 -3.78
N TRP A 30 -3.86 10.48 -2.54
CA TRP A 30 -4.03 11.42 -1.45
C TRP A 30 -2.73 12.13 -1.10
N ALA A 31 -1.61 11.40 -0.98
CA ALA A 31 -0.30 11.98 -0.69
C ALA A 31 0.14 12.96 -1.80
N ARG A 32 -0.16 12.65 -3.07
CA ARG A 32 0.09 13.54 -4.21
C ARG A 32 -0.75 14.81 -4.17
N ARG A 33 -1.99 14.74 -3.68
CA ARG A 33 -2.86 15.91 -3.50
C ARG A 33 -2.41 16.76 -2.31
N LYS A 34 -2.03 16.13 -1.20
CA LYS A 34 -1.62 16.81 0.04
C LYS A 34 -0.24 17.47 -0.09
N PHE A 35 0.71 16.81 -0.75
CA PHE A 35 2.09 17.28 -0.83
C PHE A 35 2.46 17.72 -2.24
N LYS A 36 2.62 19.04 -2.46
CA LYS A 36 3.04 19.62 -3.76
C LYS A 36 4.34 18.99 -4.31
N ARG A 37 5.28 18.61 -3.44
CA ARG A 37 6.54 17.91 -3.81
C ARG A 37 6.35 16.52 -4.43
N LEU A 38 5.20 15.88 -4.20
CA LEU A 38 4.88 14.54 -4.72
C LEU A 38 4.00 14.59 -5.98
N ARG A 39 3.69 15.77 -6.54
CA ARG A 39 2.77 15.90 -7.68
C ARG A 39 3.19 15.05 -8.89
N SER A 40 4.50 14.98 -9.15
CA SER A 40 5.10 14.10 -10.16
C SER A 40 5.04 12.62 -9.74
N PHE A 41 4.57 11.76 -10.63
CA PHE A 41 4.46 10.32 -10.39
C PHE A 41 5.81 9.69 -10.04
N LYS A 42 6.91 10.09 -10.70
CA LYS A 42 8.26 9.58 -10.41
C LYS A 42 8.70 9.91 -8.98
N LYS A 43 8.40 11.12 -8.50
CA LYS A 43 8.69 11.55 -7.12
C LYS A 43 7.81 10.80 -6.11
N ALA A 44 6.52 10.63 -6.39
CA ALA A 44 5.60 9.85 -5.56
C ALA A 44 6.04 8.39 -5.43
N LYS A 45 6.43 7.75 -6.54
CA LYS A 45 6.93 6.36 -6.55
C LYS A 45 8.22 6.21 -5.75
N ARG A 46 9.16 7.15 -5.87
CA ARG A 46 10.40 7.16 -5.08
C ARG A 46 10.11 7.33 -3.59
N TRP A 47 9.24 8.28 -3.25
CA TRP A 47 8.79 8.50 -1.87
C TRP A 47 8.12 7.25 -1.29
N TRP A 48 7.22 6.61 -2.03
CA TRP A 48 6.52 5.39 -1.62
C TRP A 48 7.48 4.24 -1.34
N LYS A 49 8.43 3.98 -2.25
CA LYS A 49 9.48 2.98 -2.03
C LYS A 49 10.33 3.29 -0.79
N GLY A 50 10.66 4.57 -0.56
CA GLY A 50 11.39 5.01 0.62
C GLY A 50 10.59 4.80 1.91
N LEU A 51 9.28 5.06 1.88
CA LEU A 51 8.38 4.89 3.01
C LEU A 51 8.28 3.41 3.43
N ILE A 52 8.06 2.51 2.47
CA ILE A 52 8.01 1.07 2.74
C ILE A 52 9.33 0.57 3.32
N ARG A 53 10.48 1.03 2.79
CA ARG A 53 11.79 0.61 3.31
C ARG A 53 12.07 1.13 4.72
N ARG A 54 11.60 2.34 5.06
CA ARG A 54 11.79 2.93 6.38
C ARG A 54 10.88 2.31 7.42
N GLN A 55 9.60 2.11 7.08
CA GLN A 55 8.59 1.61 8.01
C GLN A 55 7.69 0.55 7.37
N PRO A 56 8.23 -0.65 7.09
CA PRO A 56 7.48 -1.72 6.43
C PRO A 56 6.31 -2.25 7.26
N ARG A 57 6.32 -2.00 8.58
CA ARG A 57 5.29 -2.46 9.54
C ARG A 57 4.23 -1.40 9.87
N LEU A 58 4.26 -0.24 9.20
CA LEU A 58 3.30 0.83 9.46
C LEU A 58 1.86 0.42 9.16
N LEU A 59 1.67 -0.33 8.07
CA LEU A 59 0.38 -0.91 7.70
C LEU A 59 0.52 -2.43 7.63
N ALA A 60 -0.41 -3.14 8.25
CA ALA A 60 -0.32 -4.59 8.40
C ALA A 60 -0.34 -5.34 7.05
N HIS A 61 -0.97 -4.75 6.02
CA HIS A 61 -1.02 -5.35 4.69
C HIS A 61 0.24 -5.13 3.86
N TRP A 62 1.16 -4.25 4.27
CA TRP A 62 2.42 -4.03 3.54
C TRP A 62 3.37 -5.22 3.59
N ALA A 63 3.18 -6.15 4.52
CA ALA A 63 3.87 -7.44 4.52
C ALA A 63 3.50 -8.31 3.31
N TRP A 64 2.35 -8.03 2.68
CA TRP A 64 1.78 -8.84 1.60
C TRP A 64 1.70 -8.07 0.28
N VAL A 65 1.34 -6.78 0.32
CA VAL A 65 1.12 -5.92 -0.85
C VAL A 65 1.82 -4.58 -0.67
N THR A 66 2.88 -4.37 -1.42
CA THR A 66 3.59 -3.08 -1.48
C THR A 66 3.36 -2.30 -2.77
N SER A 67 2.67 -2.91 -3.74
CA SER A 67 2.30 -2.29 -5.02
C SER A 67 1.08 -1.37 -4.87
N PHE A 68 0.98 -0.38 -5.76
CA PHE A 68 -0.09 0.60 -5.87
C PHE A 68 -0.36 0.95 -7.33
#